data_AF-A0AAU2VDJ0-F1
#
_entry.id   AF-A0AAU2VDJ0-F1
#
_cell.length_a   1.000
_cell.length_b   1.000
_cell.length_c   1.000
_cell.angle_alpha   90.00
_cell.angle_beta   90.00
_cell.angle_gamma   90.00
#
_symmetry.space_group_name_H-M   'P 1'
#
loop_
_entity.id
_entity.type
_entity.pdbx_description
1 polymer ?
#
loop_
_entity_poly.entity_id
_entity_poly.type
_entity_poly.pdbx_seq_one_letter_code
_entity_poly.pdbx_strand_id
1 'polypeptide(L)'
;MTLPGSTLVRNWQHWRRGRDLSVPSGSTDVEDVNRRFLLYGVLPLWVVPGVADWWMHRRTRIEHTTGVKESAVHALMMTEAGLPVAMGLLAKINPLVLSTMGTAAVAHGATALYDVSLATEKREVRPLEQHIHSFLEVLPLAGLAFTACLHADEVRAALRGGRGPEDWMLLPKSRPLPVKYLVGLGAVIGAGVILPYAEEMTRCLRARRQVSAA
;
A
#
# COMPACT_ATOMS: atom_id res chain seq x y z
N MET A 1 11.94 29.24 -20.01
CA MET A 1 11.13 28.03 -19.75
C MET A 1 11.99 27.06 -18.96
N THR A 2 12.01 27.18 -17.63
CA THR A 2 12.81 26.33 -16.73
C THR A 2 12.08 25.02 -16.49
N LEU A 3 12.75 23.89 -16.74
CA LEU A 3 12.17 22.55 -16.56
C LEU A 3 11.65 22.36 -15.12
N PRO A 4 10.41 21.85 -14.94
CA PRO A 4 9.80 21.63 -13.62
C PRO A 4 10.52 20.57 -12.76
N GLY A 5 11.50 19.85 -13.30
CA GLY A 5 12.28 18.86 -12.54
C GLY A 5 13.18 19.48 -11.45
N SER A 6 13.55 20.76 -11.55
CA SER A 6 14.47 21.40 -10.60
C SER A 6 13.85 21.75 -9.24
N THR A 7 12.53 21.95 -9.19
CA THR A 7 11.81 22.32 -7.96
C THR A 7 11.47 21.10 -7.10
N LEU A 8 11.10 19.97 -7.71
CA LEU A 8 10.86 18.72 -6.97
C LEU A 8 12.13 18.29 -6.22
N VAL A 9 13.28 18.20 -6.89
CA VAL A 9 14.54 17.80 -6.26
C VAL A 9 14.91 18.76 -5.12
N ARG A 10 14.75 20.08 -5.29
CA ARG A 10 15.00 21.07 -4.22
C ARG A 10 14.07 20.88 -3.01
N ASN A 11 12.78 20.68 -3.24
CA ASN A 11 11.81 20.50 -2.15
C ASN A 11 12.16 19.28 -1.28
N TRP A 12 12.74 18.25 -1.89
CA TRP A 12 13.14 17.01 -1.22
C TRP A 12 14.60 16.99 -0.74
N GLN A 13 15.42 18.03 -0.93
CA GLN A 13 16.82 18.06 -0.45
C GLN A 13 16.94 18.14 1.08
N HIS A 14 15.95 18.73 1.76
CA HIS A 14 16.01 19.03 3.20
C HIS A 14 14.81 18.50 3.99
N TRP A 15 14.04 17.59 3.39
CA TRP A 15 12.80 17.07 3.97
C TRP A 15 12.95 16.39 5.35
N ARG A 16 14.18 15.98 5.71
CA ARG A 16 14.53 15.38 7.00
C ARG A 16 15.00 16.36 8.08
N ARG A 17 15.18 17.65 7.76
CA ARG A 17 15.66 18.64 8.74
C ARG A 17 14.58 19.09 9.73
N GLY A 18 13.32 18.76 9.48
CA GLY A 18 12.21 19.04 10.39
C GLY A 18 12.24 18.17 11.66
N ARG A 19 11.54 18.61 12.70
CA ARG A 19 11.31 17.78 13.90
C ARG A 19 10.43 16.58 13.53
N ASP A 20 10.82 15.40 14.02
CA ASP A 20 10.05 14.18 13.85
C ASP A 20 8.61 14.32 14.37
N LEU A 21 7.69 13.60 13.75
CA LEU A 21 6.31 13.48 14.20
C LEU A 21 6.30 12.80 15.58
N SER A 22 5.90 13.56 16.60
CA SER A 22 5.62 13.01 17.93
C SER A 22 4.29 12.27 17.90
N VAL A 23 4.30 11.00 18.32
CA VAL A 23 3.10 10.18 18.51
C VAL A 23 3.10 9.73 19.99
N PRO A 24 2.40 10.45 20.88
CA PRO A 24 2.41 10.16 22.31
C PRO A 24 1.93 8.73 22.64
N SER A 25 2.50 8.12 23.67
CA SER A 25 2.12 6.78 24.13
C SER A 25 0.81 6.78 24.95
N GLY A 26 0.47 7.87 25.63
CA GLY A 26 -0.84 8.11 26.27
C GLY A 26 -1.82 8.83 25.34
N SER A 27 -3.13 8.57 25.44
CA SER A 27 -4.14 9.30 24.66
C SER A 27 -4.45 10.66 25.31
N THR A 28 -4.05 11.74 24.65
CA THR A 28 -4.49 13.10 24.98
C THR A 28 -5.64 13.58 24.09
N ASP A 29 -5.81 12.98 22.90
CA ASP A 29 -6.89 13.32 21.95
C ASP A 29 -7.11 12.19 20.89
N VAL A 30 -8.23 12.25 20.17
CA VAL A 30 -8.66 11.34 19.09
C VAL A 30 -7.68 11.32 17.93
N GLU A 31 -7.04 12.46 17.60
CA GLU A 31 -6.04 12.55 16.54
C GLU A 31 -4.85 11.60 16.81
N ASP A 32 -4.35 11.56 18.05
CA ASP A 32 -3.24 10.70 18.45
C ASP A 32 -3.63 9.22 18.44
N VAL A 33 -4.88 8.90 18.79
CA VAL A 33 -5.40 7.53 18.72
C VAL A 33 -5.51 7.07 17.27
N ASN A 34 -6.08 7.89 16.38
CA ASN A 34 -6.21 7.59 14.96
C ASN A 34 -4.82 7.39 14.31
N ARG A 35 -3.86 8.28 14.57
CA ARG A 35 -2.47 8.12 14.08
C ARG A 35 -1.83 6.83 14.55
N ARG A 36 -1.98 6.46 15.82
CA ARG A 36 -1.46 5.19 16.34
C ARG A 36 -2.14 3.99 15.70
N PHE A 37 -3.45 4.07 15.51
CA PHE A 37 -4.20 3.01 14.85
C PHE A 37 -3.72 2.81 13.40
N LEU A 38 -3.48 3.88 12.64
CA LEU A 38 -2.89 3.78 11.30
C LEU A 38 -1.47 3.16 11.33
N LEU A 39 -0.59 3.69 12.18
CA LEU A 39 0.84 3.33 12.17
C LEU A 39 1.14 1.96 12.81
N TYR A 40 0.39 1.57 13.84
CA TYR A 40 0.66 0.38 14.65
C TYR A 40 -0.48 -0.64 14.64
N GLY A 41 -1.66 -0.28 14.13
CA GLY A 41 -2.76 -1.19 13.86
C GLY A 41 -2.78 -1.59 12.40
N VAL A 42 -3.29 -0.70 11.54
CA VAL A 42 -3.57 -0.95 10.11
C VAL A 42 -2.35 -1.41 9.34
N LEU A 43 -1.21 -0.70 9.44
CA LEU A 43 -0.01 -1.06 8.66
C LEU A 43 0.55 -2.45 9.02
N PRO A 44 0.73 -2.83 10.30
CA PRO A 44 1.09 -4.20 10.66
C PRO A 44 0.02 -5.23 10.25
N LEU A 45 -1.27 -4.88 10.32
CA LEU A 45 -2.39 -5.73 9.91
C LEU A 45 -2.40 -6.06 8.42
N TRP A 46 -1.64 -5.37 7.57
CA TRP A 46 -1.46 -5.75 6.17
C TRP A 46 -0.51 -6.94 5.97
N VAL A 47 0.48 -7.07 6.84
CA VAL A 47 1.57 -8.04 6.68
C VAL A 47 1.08 -9.45 7.01
N VAL A 48 0.30 -9.59 8.08
CA VAL A 48 -0.24 -10.88 8.53
C VAL A 48 -1.09 -11.59 7.46
N PRO A 49 -2.15 -10.98 6.90
CA PRO A 49 -2.93 -11.60 5.83
C PRO A 49 -2.10 -11.77 4.55
N GLY A 50 -1.16 -10.88 4.23
CA GLY A 50 -0.27 -11.07 3.08
C GLY A 50 0.64 -12.30 3.19
N VAL A 51 1.18 -12.57 4.38
CA VAL A 51 1.93 -13.82 4.64
C VAL A 51 1.00 -15.04 4.62
N ALA A 52 -0.21 -14.91 5.17
CA ALA A 52 -1.18 -16.00 5.18
C ALA A 52 -1.63 -16.37 3.76
N ASP A 53 -1.81 -15.38 2.89
CA ASP A 53 -2.15 -15.51 1.48
C ASP A 53 -1.04 -16.27 0.71
N TRP A 54 0.20 -15.78 0.80
CA TRP A 54 1.37 -16.48 0.24
C TRP A 54 1.46 -17.94 0.73
N TRP A 55 1.19 -18.18 2.01
CA TRP A 55 1.21 -19.53 2.57
C TRP A 55 0.12 -20.43 1.96
N MET A 56 -1.07 -19.88 1.69
CA MET A 56 -2.12 -20.59 0.97
C MET A 56 -1.68 -20.93 -0.46
N HIS A 57 -1.12 -19.98 -1.19
CA HIS A 57 -0.59 -20.21 -2.55
C HIS A 57 0.52 -21.24 -2.59
N ARG A 58 1.36 -21.29 -1.54
CA ARG A 58 2.36 -22.36 -1.36
C ARG A 58 1.70 -23.73 -1.16
N ARG A 59 0.65 -23.81 -0.34
CA ARG A 59 -0.06 -25.06 -0.08
C ARG A 59 -0.86 -25.56 -1.29
N THR A 60 -1.48 -24.65 -2.04
CA THR A 60 -2.28 -24.96 -3.23
C THR A 60 -1.43 -25.12 -4.49
N ARG A 61 -0.12 -24.86 -4.40
CA ARG A 61 0.84 -24.94 -5.51
C ARG A 61 0.39 -24.11 -6.71
N ILE A 62 0.17 -22.82 -6.46
CA ILE A 62 -0.29 -21.84 -7.46
C ILE A 62 0.51 -21.89 -8.77
N GLU A 63 1.79 -22.27 -8.72
CA GLU A 63 2.67 -22.40 -9.88
C GLU A 63 2.21 -23.45 -10.92
N HIS A 64 1.35 -24.38 -10.52
CA HIS A 64 0.79 -25.44 -11.37
C HIS A 64 -0.70 -25.25 -11.68
N THR A 65 -1.32 -24.16 -11.21
CA THR A 65 -2.72 -23.81 -11.52
C THR A 65 -2.76 -22.57 -12.41
N THR A 66 -2.91 -21.38 -11.83
CA THR A 66 -2.95 -20.08 -12.53
C THR A 66 -1.55 -19.50 -12.78
N GLY A 67 -0.59 -19.85 -11.92
CA GLY A 67 0.83 -19.57 -12.06
C GLY A 67 1.16 -18.08 -12.15
N VAL A 68 1.99 -17.72 -13.13
CA VAL A 68 2.53 -16.35 -13.27
C VAL A 68 1.45 -15.30 -13.46
N LYS A 69 0.28 -15.66 -14.00
CA LYS A 69 -0.80 -14.69 -14.24
C LYS A 69 -1.36 -14.17 -12.92
N GLU A 70 -1.79 -15.04 -12.03
CA GLU A 70 -2.34 -14.67 -10.72
C GLU A 70 -1.27 -13.96 -9.86
N SER A 71 -0.05 -14.51 -9.82
CA SER A 71 1.06 -13.84 -9.11
C SER A 71 1.38 -12.43 -9.66
N ALA A 72 1.20 -12.18 -10.96
CA ALA A 72 1.36 -10.83 -11.53
C ALA A 72 0.22 -9.88 -11.12
N VAL A 73 -1.01 -10.38 -10.98
CA VAL A 73 -2.15 -9.61 -10.46
C VAL A 73 -1.89 -9.22 -9.01
N HIS A 74 -1.42 -10.15 -8.17
CA HIS A 74 -1.01 -9.82 -6.79
C HIS A 74 0.07 -8.73 -6.75
N ALA A 75 1.03 -8.76 -7.68
CA ALA A 75 2.06 -7.72 -7.81
C ALA A 75 1.48 -6.33 -8.10
N LEU A 76 0.49 -6.29 -8.99
CA LEU A 76 -0.25 -5.07 -9.33
C LEU A 76 -1.00 -4.57 -8.10
N MET A 77 -1.75 -5.44 -7.40
CA MET A 77 -2.48 -5.10 -6.19
C MET A 77 -1.57 -4.55 -5.08
N MET A 78 -0.41 -5.16 -4.86
CA MET A 78 0.60 -4.67 -3.92
C MET A 78 1.13 -3.29 -4.34
N THR A 79 1.27 -3.02 -5.64
CA THR A 79 1.72 -1.71 -6.14
C THR A 79 0.64 -0.66 -5.95
N GLU A 80 -0.61 -0.99 -6.30
CA GLU A 80 -1.80 -0.14 -6.11
C GLU A 80 -2.00 0.24 -4.63
N ALA A 81 -1.70 -0.67 -3.70
CA ALA A 81 -1.78 -0.42 -2.27
C ALA A 81 -0.51 0.28 -1.71
N GLY A 82 0.67 -0.17 -2.13
CA GLY A 82 1.96 0.24 -1.60
C GLY A 82 2.37 1.65 -2.00
N LEU A 83 2.06 2.10 -3.23
CA LEU A 83 2.35 3.46 -3.67
C LEU A 83 1.61 4.52 -2.83
N PRO A 84 0.28 4.44 -2.65
CA PRO A 84 -0.45 5.35 -1.77
C PRO A 84 0.04 5.34 -0.33
N VAL A 85 0.41 4.18 0.22
CA VAL A 85 0.99 4.10 1.57
C VAL A 85 2.35 4.76 1.64
N ALA A 86 3.24 4.54 0.67
CA ALA A 86 4.53 5.24 0.61
C ALA A 86 4.33 6.76 0.52
N MET A 87 3.39 7.24 -0.30
CA MET A 87 3.03 8.65 -0.36
C MET A 87 2.49 9.14 0.99
N GLY A 88 1.60 8.37 1.62
CA GLY A 88 1.03 8.69 2.94
C GLY A 88 2.07 8.77 4.06
N LEU A 89 3.13 7.96 4.00
CA LEU A 89 4.22 7.93 4.99
C LEU A 89 5.25 9.04 4.76
N LEU A 90 5.53 9.41 3.51
CA LEU A 90 6.67 10.26 3.15
C LEU A 90 6.26 11.69 2.75
N ALA A 91 5.16 11.83 2.03
CA ALA A 91 4.68 13.10 1.50
C ALA A 91 3.69 13.80 2.44
N LYS A 92 3.59 15.11 2.32
CA LYS A 92 2.50 15.92 2.91
C LYS A 92 1.19 15.37 2.37
N ILE A 93 0.23 15.08 3.25
CA ILE A 93 -1.12 14.73 2.81
C ILE A 93 -1.77 16.02 2.32
N ASN A 94 -1.98 16.11 1.02
CA ASN A 94 -2.63 17.21 0.32
C ASN A 94 -3.64 16.62 -0.70
N PRO A 95 -4.38 17.44 -1.45
CA PRO A 95 -5.33 16.97 -2.44
C PRO A 95 -4.74 15.97 -3.44
N LEU A 96 -3.53 16.19 -3.96
CA LEU A 96 -2.85 15.21 -4.82
C LEU A 96 -2.76 13.83 -4.16
N VAL A 97 -2.20 13.76 -2.95
CA VAL A 97 -2.00 12.49 -2.25
C VAL A 97 -3.34 11.80 -1.95
N LEU A 98 -4.34 12.54 -1.47
CA LEU A 98 -5.67 11.98 -1.20
C LEU A 98 -6.38 11.49 -2.46
N SER A 99 -6.29 12.24 -3.56
CA SER A 99 -6.83 11.82 -4.86
C SER A 99 -6.12 10.56 -5.36
N THR A 100 -4.78 10.49 -5.24
CA THR A 100 -4.03 9.27 -5.59
C THR A 100 -4.45 8.09 -4.73
N MET A 101 -4.59 8.25 -3.41
CA MET A 101 -5.08 7.20 -2.52
C MET A 101 -6.49 6.73 -2.91
N GLY A 102 -7.40 7.67 -3.22
CA GLY A 102 -8.76 7.36 -3.65
C GLY A 102 -8.82 6.61 -4.98
N THR A 103 -8.13 7.10 -6.00
CA THR A 103 -8.06 6.44 -7.32
C THR A 103 -7.44 5.06 -7.21
N ALA A 104 -6.35 4.93 -6.44
CA ALA A 104 -5.69 3.66 -6.23
C ALA A 104 -6.56 2.66 -5.46
N ALA A 105 -7.35 3.10 -4.47
CA ALA A 105 -8.28 2.23 -3.76
C ALA A 105 -9.39 1.68 -4.68
N VAL A 106 -9.92 2.51 -5.59
CA VAL A 106 -10.90 2.07 -6.59
C VAL A 106 -10.26 1.10 -7.59
N ALA A 107 -9.07 1.41 -8.10
CA ALA A 107 -8.33 0.52 -8.99
C ALA A 107 -8.05 -0.82 -8.31
N HIS A 108 -7.60 -0.79 -7.05
CA HIS A 108 -7.34 -1.97 -6.25
C HIS A 108 -8.58 -2.85 -6.07
N GLY A 109 -9.75 -2.25 -5.80
CA GLY A 109 -11.01 -3.00 -5.74
C GLY A 109 -11.37 -3.66 -7.07
N ALA A 110 -11.16 -2.97 -8.20
CA ALA A 110 -11.38 -3.56 -9.52
C ALA A 110 -10.39 -4.71 -9.81
N THR A 111 -9.12 -4.55 -9.45
CA THR A 111 -8.09 -5.58 -9.59
C THR A 111 -8.36 -6.78 -8.67
N ALA A 112 -8.85 -6.56 -7.45
CA ALA A 112 -9.27 -7.63 -6.54
C ALA A 112 -10.44 -8.45 -7.09
N LEU A 113 -11.43 -7.78 -7.69
CA LEU A 113 -12.54 -8.47 -8.37
C LEU A 113 -12.04 -9.30 -9.57
N TYR A 114 -11.10 -8.76 -10.33
CA TYR A 114 -10.45 -9.49 -11.43
C TYR A 114 -9.66 -10.69 -10.93
N ASP A 115 -8.92 -10.56 -9.83
CA ASP A 115 -8.15 -11.64 -9.21
C ASP A 115 -9.04 -12.82 -8.82
N VAL A 116 -10.12 -12.56 -8.07
CA VAL A 116 -11.09 -13.60 -7.68
C VAL A 116 -11.73 -14.26 -8.92
N SER A 117 -12.05 -13.48 -9.95
CA SER A 117 -12.60 -14.03 -11.20
C SER A 117 -11.60 -14.95 -11.90
N LEU A 118 -10.33 -14.53 -11.98
CA LEU A 118 -9.25 -15.31 -12.57
C LEU A 118 -8.99 -16.61 -11.80
N ALA A 119 -8.94 -16.55 -10.46
CA ALA A 119 -8.66 -17.69 -9.61
C ALA A 119 -9.79 -18.72 -9.66
N THR A 120 -11.04 -18.30 -9.49
CA THR A 120 -12.20 -19.20 -9.44
C THR A 120 -12.50 -19.90 -10.77
N GLU A 121 -12.11 -19.32 -11.90
CA GLU A 121 -12.18 -19.99 -13.22
C GLU A 121 -11.17 -21.13 -13.39
N LYS A 122 -10.08 -21.13 -12.61
CA LYS A 122 -8.90 -21.98 -12.85
C LYS A 122 -8.57 -22.92 -11.71
N ARG A 123 -9.04 -22.65 -10.50
CA ARG A 123 -8.80 -23.47 -9.30
C ARG A 123 -9.90 -23.26 -8.26
N GLU A 124 -9.97 -24.18 -7.32
CA GLU A 124 -10.76 -23.99 -6.11
C GLU A 124 -10.13 -22.90 -5.24
N VAL A 125 -10.92 -21.92 -4.83
CA VAL A 125 -10.57 -20.90 -3.82
C VAL A 125 -11.30 -21.25 -2.53
N ARG A 126 -10.55 -21.56 -1.47
CA ARG A 126 -11.15 -22.04 -0.20
C ARG A 126 -11.75 -20.87 0.59
N PRO A 127 -12.77 -21.11 1.44
CA PRO A 127 -13.39 -20.04 2.24
C PRO A 127 -12.40 -19.24 3.11
N LEU A 128 -11.39 -19.91 3.67
CA LEU A 128 -10.36 -19.24 4.46
C LEU A 128 -9.49 -18.31 3.60
N GLU A 129 -9.17 -18.73 2.38
CA GLU A 129 -8.41 -17.92 1.42
C GLU A 129 -9.21 -16.69 1.01
N GLN A 130 -10.49 -16.88 0.68
CA GLN A 130 -11.39 -15.76 0.38
C GLN A 130 -11.52 -14.78 1.55
N HIS A 131 -11.55 -15.28 2.79
CA HIS A 131 -11.63 -14.42 3.97
C HIS A 131 -10.34 -13.61 4.17
N ILE A 132 -9.16 -14.21 3.91
CA ILE A 132 -7.87 -13.50 3.90
C ILE A 132 -7.88 -12.39 2.84
N HIS A 133 -8.36 -12.69 1.62
CA HIS A 133 -8.50 -11.71 0.54
C HIS A 133 -9.42 -10.55 0.92
N SER A 134 -10.55 -10.82 1.58
CA SER A 134 -11.45 -9.75 2.05
C SER A 134 -10.76 -8.79 3.02
N PHE A 135 -9.83 -9.27 3.87
CA PHE A 135 -9.02 -8.38 4.70
C PHE A 135 -8.05 -7.54 3.86
N LEU A 136 -7.36 -8.16 2.90
CA LEU A 136 -6.42 -7.45 2.02
C LEU A 136 -7.12 -6.37 1.18
N GLU A 137 -8.34 -6.65 0.72
CA GLU A 137 -9.17 -5.74 -0.08
C GLU A 137 -9.64 -4.51 0.73
N VAL A 138 -10.07 -4.70 1.99
CA VAL A 138 -10.64 -3.62 2.80
C VAL A 138 -9.60 -2.70 3.43
N LEU A 139 -8.38 -3.18 3.66
CA LEU A 139 -7.32 -2.42 4.33
C LEU A 139 -6.87 -1.14 3.59
N PRO A 140 -6.72 -1.10 2.24
CA PRO A 140 -6.50 0.15 1.51
C PRO A 140 -7.62 1.18 1.75
N LEU A 141 -8.89 0.75 1.76
CA LEU A 141 -10.03 1.61 2.03
C LEU A 141 -10.02 2.12 3.48
N ALA A 142 -9.68 1.27 4.44
CA ALA A 142 -9.49 1.68 5.84
C ALA A 142 -8.38 2.72 5.97
N GLY A 143 -7.22 2.48 5.36
CA GLY A 143 -6.10 3.43 5.34
C GLY A 143 -6.49 4.80 4.78
N LEU A 144 -7.22 4.80 3.65
CA LEU A 144 -7.79 6.01 3.06
C LEU A 144 -8.78 6.70 4.01
N ALA A 145 -9.74 5.97 4.57
CA ALA A 145 -10.78 6.53 5.43
C ALA A 145 -10.19 7.22 6.67
N PHE A 146 -9.30 6.54 7.39
CA PHE A 146 -8.67 7.10 8.59
C PHE A 146 -7.75 8.28 8.25
N THR A 147 -7.03 8.23 7.12
CA THR A 147 -6.23 9.36 6.63
C THR A 147 -7.12 10.55 6.23
N ALA A 148 -8.25 10.30 5.57
CA ALA A 148 -9.21 11.33 5.20
C ALA A 148 -9.82 12.00 6.44
N CYS A 149 -10.12 11.24 7.50
CA CYS A 149 -10.56 11.79 8.78
C CYS A 149 -9.51 12.70 9.42
N LEU A 150 -8.22 12.33 9.36
CA LEU A 150 -7.12 13.17 9.87
C LEU A 150 -6.90 14.44 9.03
N HIS A 151 -7.35 14.44 7.77
CA HIS A 151 -7.06 15.49 6.79
C HIS A 151 -8.34 16.01 6.12
N ALA A 152 -9.40 16.20 6.90
CA ALA A 152 -10.73 16.57 6.39
C ALA A 152 -10.72 17.88 5.58
N ASP A 153 -9.89 18.85 5.94
CA ASP A 153 -9.74 20.06 5.13
C ASP A 153 -9.11 19.77 3.77
N GLU A 154 -8.15 18.87 3.68
CA GLU A 154 -7.56 18.48 2.38
C GLU A 154 -8.56 17.68 1.53
N VAL A 155 -9.42 16.88 2.15
CA VAL A 155 -10.56 16.27 1.46
C VAL A 155 -11.48 17.34 0.86
N ARG A 156 -11.86 18.37 1.64
CA ARG A 156 -12.69 19.48 1.16
C ARG A 156 -12.02 20.24 0.02
N ALA A 157 -10.71 20.43 0.06
CA ALA A 157 -9.98 21.07 -1.04
C ALA A 157 -9.95 20.21 -2.29
N ALA A 158 -9.67 18.91 -2.17
CA ALA A 158 -9.68 18.00 -3.32
C ALA A 158 -11.03 18.05 -4.05
N LEU A 159 -12.14 18.01 -3.28
CA LEU A 159 -13.50 18.10 -3.83
C LEU A 159 -13.85 19.46 -4.47
N ARG A 160 -13.08 20.51 -4.16
CA ARG A 160 -13.26 21.88 -4.70
C ARG A 160 -12.22 22.26 -5.75
N GLY A 161 -11.37 21.33 -6.20
CA GLY A 161 -10.33 21.58 -7.20
C GLY A 161 -9.02 22.17 -6.65
N GLY A 162 -8.85 22.17 -5.33
CA GLY A 162 -7.68 22.73 -4.64
C GLY A 162 -7.82 24.21 -4.28
N ARG A 163 -6.94 24.67 -3.39
CA ARG A 163 -6.83 26.06 -2.91
C ARG A 163 -5.71 26.83 -3.60
N GLY A 164 -4.76 26.12 -4.21
CA GLY A 164 -3.59 26.71 -4.86
C GLY A 164 -2.64 25.66 -5.41
N PRO A 165 -1.50 26.08 -5.97
CA PRO A 165 -0.57 25.18 -6.67
C PRO A 165 0.01 24.06 -5.80
N GLU A 166 0.26 24.32 -4.51
CA GLU A 166 0.87 23.33 -3.59
C GLU A 166 -0.02 22.10 -3.34
N ASP A 167 -1.34 22.23 -3.53
CA ASP A 167 -2.30 21.15 -3.32
C ASP A 167 -2.09 20.00 -4.33
N TRP A 168 -1.54 20.34 -5.50
CA TRP A 168 -1.31 19.42 -6.61
C TRP A 168 0.17 19.08 -6.82
N MET A 169 1.01 19.31 -5.81
CA MET A 169 2.44 19.04 -5.84
C MET A 169 2.82 17.94 -4.84
N LEU A 170 3.79 17.10 -5.21
CA LEU A 170 4.33 16.10 -4.29
C LEU A 170 5.37 16.75 -3.36
N LEU A 171 4.92 17.15 -2.16
CA LEU A 171 5.73 17.86 -1.17
C LEU A 171 6.10 16.93 0.00
N PRO A 172 7.27 17.09 0.62
CA PRO A 172 7.61 16.34 1.82
C PRO A 172 6.76 16.74 3.04
N LYS A 173 6.62 15.83 4.02
CA LYS A 173 5.99 16.16 5.31
C LYS A 173 6.78 17.23 6.06
N SER A 174 6.07 18.20 6.64
CA SER A 174 6.66 19.19 7.55
C SER A 174 7.19 18.55 8.85
N ARG A 175 6.54 17.46 9.30
CA ARG A 175 6.98 16.62 10.42
C ARG A 175 7.12 15.18 9.91
N PRO A 176 8.33 14.75 9.51
CA PRO A 176 8.53 13.40 8.98
C PRO A 176 8.37 12.33 10.08
N LEU A 177 8.08 11.09 9.68
CA LEU A 177 8.09 9.98 10.63
C LEU A 177 9.52 9.65 11.09
N PRO A 178 9.70 9.23 12.35
CA PRO A 178 11.01 8.85 12.88
C PRO A 178 11.70 7.81 12.00
N VAL A 179 13.01 7.98 11.75
CA VAL A 179 13.79 7.06 10.89
C VAL A 179 13.75 5.64 11.43
N LYS A 180 13.82 5.47 12.76
CA LYS A 180 13.73 4.16 13.40
C LYS A 180 12.42 3.43 13.06
N TYR A 181 11.30 4.16 13.05
CA TYR A 181 10.00 3.60 12.67
C TYR A 181 9.99 3.18 11.19
N LEU A 182 10.47 4.04 10.29
CA LEU A 182 10.49 3.74 8.85
C LEU A 182 11.41 2.58 8.50
N VAL A 183 12.58 2.47 9.15
CA VAL A 183 13.48 1.32 8.99
C VAL A 183 12.84 0.05 9.52
N GLY A 184 12.22 0.09 10.70
CA GLY A 184 11.51 -1.05 11.27
C GLY A 184 10.36 -1.52 10.37
N LEU A 185 9.51 -0.59 9.92
CA LEU A 185 8.43 -0.87 8.98
C LEU A 185 8.96 -1.43 7.65
N GLY A 186 10.03 -0.84 7.11
CA GLY A 186 10.68 -1.32 5.89
C GLY A 186 11.22 -2.74 6.03
N ALA A 187 11.81 -3.09 7.18
CA ALA A 187 12.26 -4.45 7.47
C ALA A 187 11.08 -5.44 7.55
N VAL A 188 9.98 -5.06 8.20
CA VAL A 188 8.77 -5.87 8.29
C VAL A 188 8.13 -6.09 6.91
N ILE A 189 7.98 -5.03 6.11
CA ILE A 189 7.46 -5.13 4.73
C ILE A 189 8.41 -5.98 3.86
N GLY A 190 9.72 -5.77 3.98
CA GLY A 190 10.72 -6.56 3.27
C GLY A 190 10.58 -8.05 3.56
N ALA A 191 10.52 -8.41 4.85
CA ALA A 191 10.44 -9.79 5.28
C ALA A 191 9.08 -10.46 5.06
N GLY A 192 7.99 -9.73 5.26
CA GLY A 192 6.63 -10.27 5.26
C GLY A 192 5.83 -10.03 3.98
N VAL A 193 6.30 -9.20 3.06
CA VAL A 193 5.59 -8.91 1.80
C VAL A 193 6.52 -9.16 0.60
N ILE A 194 7.66 -8.47 0.56
CA ILE A 194 8.55 -8.52 -0.61
C ILE A 194 9.18 -9.90 -0.78
N LEU A 195 9.71 -10.50 0.29
CA LEU A 195 10.33 -11.83 0.22
C LEU A 195 9.32 -12.94 -0.14
N PRO A 196 8.14 -13.05 0.51
CA PRO A 196 7.13 -14.05 0.15
C PRO A 196 6.69 -13.93 -1.32
N TYR A 197 6.41 -12.71 -1.77
CA TYR A 197 6.04 -12.47 -3.17
C TYR A 197 7.15 -12.87 -4.15
N ALA A 198 8.40 -12.46 -3.88
CA ALA A 198 9.52 -12.80 -4.75
C ALA A 198 9.71 -14.32 -4.85
N GLU A 199 9.48 -15.05 -3.74
CA GLU A 199 9.51 -16.50 -3.69
C GLU A 199 8.42 -17.13 -4.58
N GLU A 200 7.17 -16.67 -4.45
CA GLU A 200 6.04 -17.14 -5.25
C GLU A 200 6.23 -16.88 -6.74
N MET A 201 6.56 -15.65 -7.12
CA MET A 201 6.80 -15.27 -8.51
C MET A 201 7.95 -16.11 -9.11
N THR A 202 9.01 -16.35 -8.34
CA THR A 202 10.12 -17.21 -8.77
C THR A 202 9.68 -18.66 -8.98
N ARG A 203 8.85 -19.22 -8.09
CA ARG A 203 8.25 -20.56 -8.25
C ARG A 203 7.42 -20.65 -9.52
N CYS A 204 6.52 -19.70 -9.74
CA CYS A 204 5.67 -19.62 -10.93
C CYS A 204 6.49 -19.52 -12.23
N LEU A 205 7.53 -18.68 -12.24
CA LEU A 205 8.41 -18.53 -13.40
C LEU A 205 9.20 -19.81 -13.70
N ARG A 206 9.68 -20.52 -12.67
CA ARG A 206 10.39 -21.80 -12.81
C ARG A 206 9.48 -22.88 -13.38
N ALA A 207 8.27 -23.04 -12.84
CA ALA A 207 7.30 -24.01 -13.34
C ALA A 207 6.93 -23.74 -14.81
N ARG A 208 6.70 -22.48 -15.19
CA ARG A 208 6.43 -22.10 -16.59
C ARG A 208 7.56 -22.49 -17.53
N ARG A 209 8.82 -22.28 -17.13
CA ARG A 209 9.99 -22.66 -17.93
C ARG A 209 10.11 -24.17 -18.12
N GLN A 210 9.78 -24.97 -17.11
CA GLN A 210 9.81 -26.43 -17.21
C GLN A 210 8.76 -26.94 -18.21
N VAL A 211 7.56 -26.37 -18.20
CA VAL A 211 6.50 -26.71 -19.17
C VAL A 211 6.88 -26.30 -20.59
N SER A 212 7.53 -25.15 -20.80
CA SER A 212 7.96 -24.71 -22.13
C SER A 212 9.17 -25.47 -22.70
N ALA A 213 9.92 -26.20 -21.86
CA ALA A 213 11.09 -26.98 -22.25
C ALA A 213 10.78 -28.47 -22.46
N ALA A 214 9.58 -28.91 -22.09
CA ALA A 214 9.07 -30.27 -22.32
C ALA A 214 8.27 -30.33 -23.62
#